data_AF-A0A543HK30-F1
#
_entry.id   AF-A0A543HK30-F1
#
_cell.length_a   1.000
_cell.length_b   1.000
_cell.length_c   1.000
_cell.angle_alpha   90.00
_cell.angle_beta   90.00
_cell.angle_gamma   90.00
#
_symmetry.space_group_name_H-M   'P 1'
#
loop_
_entity.id
_entity.type
_entity.pdbx_description
1 polymer ?
#
loop_
_entity_poly.entity_id
_entity_poly.type
_entity_poly.pdbx_seq_one_letter_code
_entity_poly.pdbx_strand_id
1 'polypeptide(L)'
;MNETRITVHGNVVSDPVQRTGRTGSIFTTFRLAHTPYRRGADGRYYDGETSYFSVIAFSALAANSAVALHKGQPVVVEGNLTVKQFAGPDGQPRTSAEIEADHLGHDLSWGRASFERVSRAAALGHDRTADPDVQATVRAIAAGEAPPDDRPAHVDADGVVSDDYDPARDADDPAGGHDVLVDVDADRASGSGLGDPETDDYEVVTPLTA
;
A
#
# COMPACT_ATOMS: atom_id res chain seq x y z
N MET A 1 -7.25 5.35 -22.47
CA MET A 1 -6.34 4.22 -22.19
C MET A 1 -7.19 2.96 -22.26
N ASN A 2 -6.73 1.89 -22.93
CA ASN A 2 -7.50 0.67 -23.14
C ASN A 2 -6.73 -0.50 -22.50
N GLU A 3 -7.00 -0.77 -21.22
CA GLU A 3 -6.39 -1.89 -20.51
C GLU A 3 -7.23 -3.17 -20.64
N THR A 4 -6.58 -4.33 -20.60
CA THR A 4 -7.27 -5.62 -20.52
C THR A 4 -7.61 -5.93 -19.07
N ARG A 5 -8.87 -5.74 -18.67
CA ARG A 5 -9.35 -6.17 -17.34
C ARG A 5 -9.65 -7.65 -17.29
N ILE A 6 -9.29 -8.29 -16.18
CA ILE A 6 -9.58 -9.70 -15.90
C ILE A 6 -10.06 -9.87 -14.46
N THR A 7 -10.94 -10.85 -14.26
CA THR A 7 -11.29 -11.37 -12.94
C THR A 7 -10.92 -12.84 -12.88
N VAL A 8 -10.13 -13.24 -11.89
CA VAL A 8 -9.68 -14.61 -11.68
C VAL A 8 -9.97 -15.04 -10.25
N HIS A 9 -10.57 -16.21 -10.09
CA HIS A 9 -10.68 -16.87 -8.79
C HIS A 9 -9.71 -18.05 -8.74
N GLY A 10 -9.10 -18.30 -7.59
CA GLY A 10 -8.14 -19.38 -7.45
C GLY A 10 -7.51 -19.43 -6.07
N ASN A 11 -6.48 -20.26 -5.93
CA ASN A 11 -5.80 -20.45 -4.66
C ASN A 11 -4.43 -19.78 -4.67
N VAL A 12 -4.07 -19.17 -3.55
CA VAL A 12 -2.74 -18.60 -3.32
C VAL A 12 -1.72 -19.73 -3.28
N VAL A 13 -0.72 -19.71 -4.16
CA VAL A 13 0.30 -20.78 -4.30
C VAL A 13 1.44 -20.63 -3.30
N SER A 14 1.76 -19.39 -2.94
CA SER A 14 2.84 -19.02 -2.01
C SER A 14 2.38 -17.87 -1.14
N ASP A 15 2.87 -17.79 0.10
CA ASP A 15 2.56 -16.66 0.97
C ASP A 15 2.90 -15.33 0.28
N PRO A 16 2.02 -14.32 0.37
CA PRO A 16 2.29 -13.03 -0.23
C PRO A 16 3.52 -12.37 0.38
N VAL A 17 4.39 -11.88 -0.49
CA VAL A 17 5.64 -11.21 -0.09
C VAL A 17 5.47 -9.73 -0.33
N GLN A 18 5.44 -8.97 0.76
CA GLN A 18 5.49 -7.51 0.71
C GLN A 18 6.92 -7.05 0.47
N ARG A 19 7.07 -6.06 -0.40
CA ARG A 19 8.34 -5.42 -0.77
C ARG A 19 8.14 -3.91 -0.87
N THR A 20 9.26 -3.21 -0.80
CA THR A 20 9.31 -1.75 -0.99
C THR A 20 10.12 -1.46 -2.25
N GLY A 21 9.54 -0.69 -3.17
CA GLY A 21 10.20 -0.25 -4.39
C GLY A 21 11.23 0.85 -4.14
N ARG A 22 12.03 1.17 -5.17
CA ARG A 22 13.07 2.22 -5.11
C ARG A 22 12.53 3.60 -4.72
N THR A 23 11.28 3.88 -5.08
CA THR A 23 10.58 5.15 -4.79
C THR A 23 9.86 5.14 -3.43
N GLY A 24 10.06 4.12 -2.61
CA GLY A 24 9.38 3.96 -1.32
C GLY A 24 7.95 3.40 -1.41
N SER A 25 7.44 3.16 -2.62
CA SER A 25 6.12 2.55 -2.81
C SER A 25 6.10 1.09 -2.38
N ILE A 26 5.13 0.72 -1.55
CA ILE A 26 4.94 -0.68 -1.13
C ILE A 26 4.13 -1.45 -2.17
N PHE A 27 4.55 -2.69 -2.40
CA PHE A 27 3.83 -3.65 -3.24
C PHE A 27 3.92 -5.05 -2.65
N THR A 28 2.92 -5.87 -2.93
CA THR A 28 2.86 -7.26 -2.48
C THR A 28 2.66 -8.14 -3.69
N THR A 29 3.48 -9.20 -3.78
CA THR A 29 3.39 -10.16 -4.87
C THR A 29 3.13 -11.56 -4.35
N PHE A 30 2.30 -12.31 -5.07
CA PHE A 30 2.07 -13.73 -4.85
C PHE A 30 1.67 -14.40 -6.15
N ARG A 31 1.73 -15.74 -6.16
CA ARG A 31 1.30 -16.55 -7.30
C ARG A 31 -0.10 -17.11 -7.03
N LEU A 32 -0.98 -17.04 -8.02
CA LEU A 32 -2.36 -17.53 -8.00
C LEU A 32 -2.49 -18.72 -8.95
N ALA A 33 -3.11 -19.80 -8.49
CA ALA A 33 -3.46 -20.95 -9.32
C ALA A 33 -4.97 -21.02 -9.52
N HIS A 34 -5.41 -21.04 -10.78
CA HIS A 34 -6.79 -21.26 -11.17
C HIS A 34 -6.90 -22.60 -11.90
N THR A 35 -7.69 -23.52 -11.36
CA THR A 35 -8.00 -24.81 -11.99
C THR A 35 -9.48 -24.83 -12.38
N PRO A 36 -9.81 -24.70 -13.68
CA PRO A 36 -11.19 -24.77 -14.11
C PRO A 36 -11.70 -26.20 -14.00
N TYR A 37 -12.97 -26.39 -13.65
CA TYR A 37 -13.61 -27.70 -13.67
C TYR A 37 -14.67 -27.75 -14.78
N ARG A 38 -14.82 -28.93 -15.41
CA ARG A 38 -15.83 -29.19 -16.43
C ARG A 38 -16.68 -30.39 -16.06
N ARG A 39 -17.97 -30.33 -16.36
CA ARG A 39 -18.87 -31.47 -16.16
C ARG A 39 -18.81 -32.40 -17.38
N GLY A 40 -18.48 -33.66 -17.15
CA GLY A 40 -18.47 -34.71 -18.16
C GLY A 40 -19.87 -35.21 -18.52
N ALA A 41 -19.96 -35.98 -19.60
CA ALA A 41 -21.22 -36.60 -20.06
C ALA A 41 -21.79 -37.62 -19.05
N ASP A 42 -20.93 -38.19 -18.21
CA ASP A 42 -21.28 -39.06 -17.07
C ASP A 42 -21.80 -38.28 -15.85
N GLY A 43 -21.86 -36.95 -15.93
CA GLY A 43 -22.34 -36.07 -14.88
C GLY A 43 -21.31 -35.71 -13.80
N ARG A 44 -20.09 -36.27 -13.86
CA ARG A 44 -19.00 -36.00 -12.90
C ARG A 44 -18.25 -34.71 -13.27
N TYR A 45 -17.63 -34.08 -12.28
CA TYR A 45 -16.74 -32.95 -12.49
C TYR A 45 -15.30 -33.43 -12.66
N TYR A 46 -14.62 -32.84 -13.63
CA TYR A 46 -13.22 -33.11 -13.96
C TYR A 46 -12.44 -31.81 -13.97
N ASP A 47 -11.27 -31.83 -13.36
CA ASP A 47 -10.35 -30.71 -13.39
C ASP A 47 -9.73 -30.56 -14.78
N GLY A 48 -9.61 -29.31 -15.22
CA GLY A 48 -8.89 -28.92 -16.42
C GLY A 48 -7.44 -28.57 -16.13
N GLU A 49 -6.81 -27.89 -17.08
CA GLU A 49 -5.42 -27.42 -16.93
C GLU A 49 -5.35 -26.21 -16.00
N THR A 50 -4.44 -26.27 -15.02
CA THR A 50 -4.23 -25.18 -14.07
C THR A 50 -3.49 -24.02 -14.74
N SER A 51 -4.13 -22.87 -14.75
CA SER A 51 -3.53 -21.60 -15.15
C SER A 51 -2.89 -20.92 -13.94
N TYR A 52 -1.74 -20.28 -14.14
CA TYR A 52 -1.01 -19.62 -13.07
C TYR A 52 -0.77 -18.15 -13.39
N PHE A 53 -1.09 -17.27 -12.44
CA PHE A 53 -1.00 -15.81 -12.57
C PHE A 53 -0.13 -15.23 -11.47
N SER A 54 0.70 -14.25 -11.80
CA SER A 54 1.47 -13.49 -10.82
C SER A 54 0.66 -12.27 -10.48
N VAL A 55 0.27 -12.11 -9.22
CA VAL A 55 -0.54 -10.98 -8.78
C VAL A 55 0.38 -9.96 -8.13
N ILE A 56 0.16 -8.70 -8.44
CA ILE A 56 0.85 -7.55 -7.84
C ILE A 56 -0.23 -6.62 -7.30
N ALA A 57 -0.19 -6.37 -6.00
CA ALA A 57 -1.03 -5.39 -5.33
C ALA A 57 -0.16 -4.21 -4.87
N PHE A 58 -0.70 -2.98 -4.95
CA PHE A 58 0.03 -1.76 -4.58
C PHE A 58 -0.61 -1.06 -3.38
N SER A 59 0.16 -0.18 -2.74
CA SER A 59 -0.32 0.73 -1.68
C SER A 59 -1.03 -0.03 -0.54
N ALA A 60 -2.18 0.46 -0.05
CA ALA A 60 -2.92 -0.19 1.03
C ALA A 60 -3.38 -1.62 0.69
N LEU A 61 -3.66 -1.93 -0.59
CA LEU A 61 -4.00 -3.29 -1.00
C LEU A 61 -2.80 -4.23 -0.82
N ALA A 62 -1.59 -3.74 -1.06
CA ALA A 62 -0.36 -4.48 -0.80
C ALA A 62 -0.24 -4.85 0.68
N ALA A 63 -0.32 -3.86 1.57
CA ALA A 63 -0.21 -4.08 3.02
C ALA A 63 -1.30 -5.01 3.54
N ASN A 64 -2.56 -4.75 3.17
CA ASN A 64 -3.69 -5.56 3.62
C ASN A 64 -3.60 -7.00 3.11
N SER A 65 -3.18 -7.21 1.85
CA SER A 65 -3.06 -8.56 1.29
C SER A 65 -1.93 -9.37 1.91
N ALA A 66 -0.82 -8.74 2.28
CA ALA A 66 0.29 -9.38 2.96
C ALA A 66 -0.09 -9.91 4.36
N VAL A 67 -0.99 -9.21 5.05
CA VAL A 67 -1.49 -9.61 6.37
C VAL A 67 -2.67 -10.59 6.26
N ALA A 68 -3.59 -10.36 5.32
CA ALA A 68 -4.86 -11.09 5.25
C ALA A 68 -4.76 -12.45 4.55
N LEU A 69 -3.80 -12.62 3.62
CA LEU A 69 -3.72 -13.79 2.77
C LEU A 69 -2.57 -14.72 3.16
N HIS A 70 -2.83 -16.02 3.06
CA HIS A 70 -1.85 -17.08 3.25
C HIS A 70 -1.91 -18.10 2.11
N LYS A 71 -0.83 -18.85 1.93
CA LYS A 71 -0.76 -19.98 1.01
C LYS A 71 -1.95 -20.93 1.20
N GLY A 72 -2.52 -21.33 0.08
CA GLY A 72 -3.64 -22.28 -0.03
C GLY A 72 -5.02 -21.64 0.12
N GLN A 73 -5.11 -20.37 0.53
CA GLN A 73 -6.40 -19.72 0.69
C GLN A 73 -7.04 -19.38 -0.67
N PRO A 74 -8.37 -19.53 -0.79
CA PRO A 74 -9.08 -19.21 -2.02
C PRO A 74 -9.35 -17.69 -2.06
N VAL A 75 -9.09 -17.08 -3.21
CA VAL A 75 -9.20 -15.63 -3.42
C VAL A 75 -9.82 -15.32 -4.78
N VAL A 76 -10.46 -14.15 -4.87
CA VAL A 76 -10.91 -13.53 -6.11
C VAL A 76 -10.06 -12.28 -6.33
N VAL A 77 -9.51 -12.15 -7.53
CA VAL A 77 -8.67 -11.03 -7.96
C VAL A 77 -9.32 -10.37 -9.17
N GLU A 78 -9.45 -9.05 -9.15
CA GLU A 78 -9.81 -8.25 -10.32
C GLU A 78 -8.71 -7.21 -10.56
N GLY A 79 -8.36 -7.01 -11.83
CA GLY A 79 -7.38 -6.00 -12.19
C GLY A 79 -6.97 -6.06 -13.65
N ASN A 80 -5.80 -5.49 -13.94
CA ASN A 80 -5.26 -5.37 -15.29
C ASN A 80 -4.32 -6.53 -15.62
N LEU A 81 -4.61 -7.25 -16.69
CA LEU A 81 -3.79 -8.35 -17.19
C LEU A 81 -2.70 -7.79 -18.11
N THR A 82 -1.45 -8.12 -17.79
CA THR A 82 -0.31 -7.95 -18.69
C THR A 82 0.34 -9.31 -18.96
N VAL A 83 0.56 -9.63 -20.22
CA VAL A 83 1.29 -10.83 -20.63
C VAL A 83 2.65 -10.42 -21.13
N LYS A 84 3.70 -10.76 -20.38
CA LYS A 84 5.09 -10.38 -20.69
C LYS A 84 5.90 -11.59 -21.12
N GLN A 85 6.80 -11.38 -22.08
CA GLN A 85 7.82 -12.36 -22.43
C GLN A 85 9.12 -12.03 -21.70
N PHE A 86 9.78 -13.04 -21.16
CA PHE A 86 11.05 -12.89 -20.47
C PHE A 86 11.99 -14.04 -20.81
N ALA A 87 13.30 -13.81 -20.78
CA ALA A 87 14.28 -14.86 -20.96
C ALA A 87 14.38 -15.69 -19.67
N GLY A 88 14.19 -17.00 -19.78
CA GLY A 88 14.46 -17.92 -18.68
C GLY A 88 15.96 -18.00 -18.36
N PRO A 89 16.34 -18.64 -17.24
CA PRO A 89 17.75 -18.85 -16.88
C PRO A 89 18.55 -19.64 -17.94
N ASP A 90 17.84 -20.39 -18.76
CA ASP A 90 18.31 -21.18 -19.91
C ASP A 90 18.38 -20.35 -21.22
N GLY A 91 18.04 -19.06 -21.18
CA GLY A 91 17.97 -18.17 -22.33
C GLY A 91 16.73 -18.38 -23.21
N GLN A 92 15.82 -19.31 -22.86
CA GLN A 92 14.63 -19.58 -23.65
C GLN A 92 13.52 -18.58 -23.33
N PRO A 93 12.78 -18.07 -24.34
CA PRO A 93 11.67 -17.16 -24.09
C PRO A 93 10.56 -17.88 -23.32
N ARG A 94 10.13 -17.29 -22.22
CA ARG A 94 8.99 -17.74 -21.41
C ARG A 94 7.96 -16.62 -21.36
N THR A 95 6.71 -17.01 -21.14
CA THR A 95 5.59 -16.07 -21.01
C THR A 95 5.11 -16.07 -19.57
N SER A 96 4.93 -14.88 -18.99
CA SER A 96 4.32 -14.68 -17.66
C SER A 96 3.04 -13.88 -17.81
N ALA A 97 1.95 -14.39 -17.23
CA ALA A 97 0.71 -13.63 -17.04
C ALA A 97 0.76 -12.95 -15.67
N GLU A 98 0.73 -11.62 -15.69
CA GLU A 98 0.76 -10.76 -14.51
C GLU A 98 -0.57 -10.01 -14.38
N ILE A 99 -1.11 -9.95 -13.16
CA ILE A 99 -2.32 -9.21 -12.83
C ILE A 99 -1.92 -8.11 -11.85
N GLU A 100 -2.03 -6.87 -12.28
CA GLU A 100 -2.01 -5.73 -11.37
C GLU A 100 -3.41 -5.59 -10.76
N ALA A 101 -3.53 -5.89 -9.47
CA ALA A 101 -4.81 -6.00 -8.78
C ALA A 101 -5.36 -4.62 -8.39
N ASP A 102 -6.57 -4.33 -8.85
CA ASP A 102 -7.40 -3.21 -8.38
C ASP A 102 -8.19 -3.63 -7.14
N HIS A 103 -8.71 -4.87 -7.16
CA HIS A 103 -9.51 -5.46 -6.10
C HIS A 103 -9.09 -6.91 -5.81
N LEU A 104 -9.11 -7.27 -4.53
CA LEU A 104 -8.70 -8.59 -4.05
C LEU A 104 -9.47 -8.91 -2.77
N GLY A 105 -9.93 -10.15 -2.64
CA GLY A 105 -10.54 -10.64 -1.40
C GLY A 105 -10.60 -12.16 -1.33
N HIS A 106 -10.90 -12.68 -0.14
CA HIS A 106 -11.14 -14.11 0.05
C HIS A 106 -12.39 -14.57 -0.71
N ASP A 107 -12.30 -15.74 -1.33
CA ASP A 107 -13.47 -16.45 -1.83
C ASP A 107 -14.12 -17.23 -0.68
N LEU A 108 -15.36 -16.86 -0.37
CA LEU A 108 -16.12 -17.43 0.75
C LEU A 108 -16.89 -18.70 0.37
N SER A 109 -16.75 -19.20 -0.87
CA SER A 109 -17.44 -20.41 -1.35
C SER A 109 -17.17 -21.64 -0.48
N TRP A 110 -15.98 -21.71 0.15
CA TRP A 110 -15.55 -22.83 0.99
C TRP A 110 -14.96 -22.41 2.34
N GLY A 111 -15.23 -21.18 2.78
CA GLY A 111 -14.57 -20.62 3.96
C GLY A 111 -15.31 -19.44 4.58
N ARG A 112 -14.73 -18.92 5.67
CA ARG A 112 -15.18 -17.70 6.34
C ARG A 112 -13.97 -16.79 6.52
N ALA A 113 -14.18 -15.49 6.45
CA ALA A 113 -13.18 -14.47 6.73
C ALA A 113 -13.73 -13.48 7.77
N SER A 114 -12.83 -12.89 8.56
CA SER A 114 -13.12 -11.76 9.43
C SER A 114 -12.65 -10.47 8.76
N PHE A 115 -13.46 -9.42 8.81
CA PHE A 115 -13.11 -8.11 8.27
C PHE A 115 -12.74 -7.14 9.38
N GLU A 116 -11.57 -6.53 9.26
CA GLU A 116 -11.11 -5.42 10.10
C GLU A 116 -10.95 -4.17 9.23
N ARG A 117 -11.46 -3.03 9.70
CA ARG A 117 -11.28 -1.76 9.01
C ARG A 117 -9.98 -1.12 9.45
N VAL A 118 -9.04 -0.98 8.51
CA VAL A 118 -7.76 -0.31 8.73
C VAL A 118 -7.76 1.04 8.02
N SER A 119 -7.23 2.08 8.66
CA SER A 119 -7.04 3.38 8.01
C SER A 119 -5.96 3.26 6.93
N ARG A 120 -6.05 4.04 5.85
CA ARG A 120 -5.01 4.03 4.79
C ARG A 120 -3.64 4.39 5.35
N ALA A 121 -3.60 5.33 6.31
CA ALA A 121 -2.39 5.73 7.00
C ALA A 121 -1.78 4.56 7.77
N ALA A 122 -2.57 3.83 8.56
CA ALA A 122 -2.12 2.65 9.30
C ALA A 122 -1.67 1.51 8.38
N ALA A 123 -2.42 1.23 7.31
CA ALA A 123 -2.02 0.21 6.34
C ALA A 123 -0.67 0.53 5.67
N LEU A 124 -0.36 1.82 5.46
CA LEU A 124 0.92 2.25 4.90
C LEU A 124 2.01 2.49 5.94
N GLY A 125 1.75 2.26 7.24
CA GLY A 125 2.70 2.51 8.32
C GLY A 125 2.90 3.99 8.68
N HIS A 126 1.98 4.86 8.27
CA HIS A 126 1.97 6.31 8.52
C HIS A 126 0.88 6.74 9.53
N ASP A 127 0.50 5.87 10.46
CA ASP A 127 -0.58 6.16 11.41
C ASP A 127 -0.20 7.29 12.39
N ARG A 128 -0.65 8.52 12.11
CA ARG A 128 -0.54 9.65 13.04
C ARG A 128 -1.28 9.41 14.36
N THR A 129 -2.25 8.49 14.41
CA THR A 129 -2.95 8.13 15.64
C THR A 129 -2.17 7.10 16.47
N ALA A 130 -1.15 6.46 15.88
CA ALA A 130 -0.19 5.63 16.61
C ALA A 130 0.96 6.45 17.23
N ASP A 131 1.04 7.74 16.91
CA ASP A 131 1.98 8.67 17.52
C ASP A 131 1.77 8.71 19.06
N PRO A 132 2.82 8.51 19.87
CA PRO A 132 2.74 8.54 21.33
C PRO A 132 2.06 9.81 21.87
N ASP A 133 2.29 10.95 21.23
CA ASP A 133 1.80 12.26 21.68
C ASP A 133 0.30 12.41 21.37
N VAL A 134 -0.13 11.91 20.21
CA VAL A 134 -1.55 11.85 19.85
C VAL A 134 -2.30 10.87 20.74
N GLN A 135 -1.70 9.71 21.08
CA GLN A 135 -2.31 8.76 22.00
C GLN A 135 -2.42 9.30 23.44
N ALA A 136 -1.39 10.03 23.90
CA ALA A 136 -1.41 10.68 25.20
C ALA A 136 -2.54 11.72 25.27
N THR A 137 -2.68 12.53 24.22
CA THR A 137 -3.74 13.55 24.12
C THR A 137 -5.13 12.93 24.11
N VAL A 138 -5.36 11.87 23.32
CA VAL A 138 -6.65 11.16 23.28
C VAL A 138 -7.00 10.54 24.64
N ARG A 139 -6.01 9.99 25.36
CA ARG A 139 -6.23 9.45 26.72
C ARG A 139 -6.56 10.54 27.73
N ALA A 140 -5.88 11.69 27.67
CA ALA A 140 -6.15 12.83 28.56
C ALA A 140 -7.58 13.34 28.37
N ILE A 141 -8.00 13.54 27.11
CA ILE A 141 -9.38 13.95 26.77
C ILE A 141 -10.41 12.93 27.30
N ALA A 142 -10.15 11.63 27.11
CA ALA A 142 -11.05 10.57 27.59
C ALA A 142 -11.12 10.50 29.13
N ALA A 143 -10.07 10.92 29.84
CA ALA A 143 -10.01 11.00 31.30
C ALA A 143 -10.64 12.30 31.84
N GLY A 144 -11.12 13.21 30.98
CA GLY A 144 -11.62 14.53 31.37
C GLY A 144 -10.50 15.49 31.80
N GLU A 145 -9.26 15.16 31.48
CA GLU A 145 -8.09 16.00 31.74
C GLU A 145 -7.90 16.93 30.54
N ALA A 146 -7.77 18.23 30.81
CA ALA A 146 -7.53 19.21 29.76
C ALA A 146 -6.20 18.87 29.07
N PRO A 147 -6.16 18.83 27.72
CA PRO A 147 -4.90 18.67 27.00
C PRO A 147 -3.87 19.70 27.47
N PRO A 148 -2.56 19.38 27.39
CA PRO A 148 -1.52 20.40 27.54
C PRO A 148 -1.83 21.57 26.61
N ASP A 149 -1.88 22.78 27.18
CA ASP A 149 -2.14 23.98 26.41
C ASP A 149 -0.86 24.43 25.71
N ASP A 150 -0.50 23.72 24.64
CA ASP A 150 0.62 24.07 23.75
C ASP A 150 0.21 25.10 22.69
N ARG A 151 -0.89 25.85 22.93
CA ARG A 151 -1.29 26.92 22.03
C ARG A 151 -0.24 28.03 22.07
N PRO A 152 0.19 28.56 20.91
CA PRO A 152 1.07 29.71 20.89
C PRO A 152 0.41 30.88 21.63
N ALA A 153 1.20 31.69 22.35
CA ALA A 153 0.73 32.73 23.26
C ALA A 153 -0.24 33.76 22.65
N HIS A 154 -0.26 33.87 21.32
CA HIS A 154 -1.14 34.77 20.56
C HIS A 154 -2.52 34.18 20.22
N VAL A 155 -2.80 32.94 20.62
CA VAL A 155 -4.08 32.25 20.36
C VAL A 155 -4.85 32.13 21.67
N ASP A 156 -6.05 32.73 21.72
CA ASP A 156 -6.87 32.67 22.92
C ASP A 156 -7.63 31.34 23.10
N ALA A 157 -8.41 31.26 24.18
CA ALA A 157 -9.16 30.07 24.56
C ALA A 157 -10.15 29.60 23.47
N ASP A 158 -10.62 30.53 22.64
CA ASP A 158 -11.61 30.33 21.58
C ASP A 158 -10.95 30.11 20.20
N GLY A 159 -9.61 30.10 20.14
CA GLY A 159 -8.84 29.92 18.91
C GLY A 159 -8.70 31.20 18.08
N VAL A 160 -9.01 32.36 18.65
CA VAL A 160 -8.84 33.65 18.00
C VAL A 160 -7.39 34.09 18.14
N VAL A 161 -6.78 34.37 17.00
CA VAL A 161 -5.43 34.94 16.90
C VAL A 161 -5.56 36.43 17.22
N SER A 162 -4.81 36.94 18.20
CA SER A 162 -4.83 38.37 18.51
C SER A 162 -4.30 39.18 17.32
N ASP A 163 -5.07 40.17 16.84
CA ASP A 163 -4.68 41.09 15.76
C ASP A 163 -3.42 41.94 16.11
N ASP A 164 -3.01 41.97 17.38
CA ASP A 164 -1.82 42.67 17.87
C ASP A 164 -0.51 41.85 17.74
N TYR A 165 -0.55 40.64 17.17
CA TYR A 165 0.65 39.80 16.99
C TYR A 165 1.57 40.36 15.89
N ASP A 166 2.70 40.91 16.29
CA ASP A 166 3.76 41.40 15.41
C ASP A 166 4.97 40.44 15.46
N PRO A 167 5.12 39.53 14.48
CA PRO A 167 6.16 38.51 14.49
C PRO A 167 7.60 39.08 14.43
N ALA A 168 7.76 40.38 14.13
CA ALA A 168 9.06 41.04 14.14
C ALA A 168 9.50 41.53 15.53
N ARG A 169 8.59 41.63 16.51
CA ARG A 169 8.91 42.06 17.89
C ARG A 169 9.28 40.91 18.82
N ASP A 170 8.72 39.73 18.59
CA ASP A 170 8.95 38.55 19.45
C ASP A 170 10.16 37.71 18.99
N ALA A 171 10.86 38.12 17.92
CA ALA A 171 12.08 37.47 17.45
C ALA A 171 13.30 37.66 18.40
N ASP A 172 13.18 38.51 19.42
CA ASP A 172 14.26 38.82 20.38
C ASP A 172 14.09 38.17 21.77
N ASP A 173 13.11 37.27 21.97
CA ASP A 173 12.95 36.52 23.23
C ASP A 173 13.58 35.11 23.16
N PRO A 174 14.71 34.84 23.85
CA PRO A 174 15.46 33.59 23.72
C PRO A 174 14.88 32.42 24.55
N ALA A 175 13.67 32.55 25.12
CA ALA A 175 13.12 31.56 26.04
C ALA A 175 12.03 30.62 25.46
N GLY A 176 11.63 30.80 24.19
CA GLY A 176 10.64 29.92 23.54
C GLY A 176 11.31 28.78 22.77
N GLY A 177 11.19 27.54 23.24
CA GLY A 177 11.74 26.36 22.58
C GLY A 177 11.28 26.25 21.12
N HIS A 178 12.21 26.42 20.20
CA HIS A 178 11.97 26.36 18.76
C HIS A 178 11.93 24.89 18.31
N ASP A 179 10.75 24.39 17.92
CA ASP A 179 10.71 23.29 16.96
C ASP A 179 10.85 23.89 15.56
N VAL A 180 12.05 23.71 15.03
CA VAL A 180 12.45 24.10 13.68
C VAL A 180 11.66 23.25 12.69
N LEU A 181 10.62 23.84 12.09
CA LEU A 181 10.13 23.36 10.80
C LEU A 181 11.26 23.58 9.79
N VAL A 182 11.89 22.48 9.40
CA VAL A 182 12.92 22.47 8.36
C VAL A 182 12.27 22.90 7.05
N ASP A 183 12.67 24.06 6.55
CA ASP A 183 12.36 24.54 5.20
C ASP A 183 12.79 23.50 4.17
N VAL A 184 11.82 23.00 3.41
CA VAL A 184 12.11 22.30 2.15
C VAL A 184 11.89 23.31 1.03
N ASP A 185 13.04 23.79 0.53
CA ASP A 185 13.22 24.74 -0.56
C ASP A 185 12.14 24.70 -1.65
N ALA A 186 11.39 25.80 -1.74
CA ALA A 186 10.64 26.19 -2.92
C ALA A 186 11.51 27.07 -3.81
N ASP A 187 12.27 26.47 -4.73
CA ASP A 187 12.67 27.17 -5.97
C ASP A 187 13.18 26.23 -7.06
N ARG A 188 12.34 25.99 -8.09
CA ARG A 188 12.75 26.10 -9.50
C ARG A 188 11.57 26.03 -10.47
N ALA A 189 11.55 27.07 -11.32
CA ALA A 189 10.55 27.37 -12.32
C ALA A 189 10.55 26.43 -13.55
N SER A 190 9.36 26.33 -14.14
CA SER A 190 9.01 26.19 -15.56
C SER A 190 9.96 25.41 -16.50
N GLY A 191 9.44 24.30 -17.05
CA GLY A 191 9.95 23.66 -18.26
C GLY A 191 8.93 22.70 -18.85
N SER A 192 8.30 23.09 -19.95
CA SER A 192 7.50 22.25 -20.83
C SER A 192 8.31 21.06 -21.36
N GLY A 193 7.73 19.86 -21.42
CA GLY A 193 8.32 18.75 -22.16
C GLY A 193 7.54 17.46 -22.01
N LEU A 194 6.86 17.05 -23.08
CA LEU A 194 6.40 15.68 -23.31
C LEU A 194 7.58 14.71 -23.15
N GLY A 195 7.37 13.59 -22.46
CA GLY A 195 8.38 12.54 -22.34
C GLY A 195 7.87 11.34 -21.55
N ASP A 196 7.40 10.35 -22.28
CA ASP A 196 7.15 8.96 -21.85
C ASP A 196 8.44 8.32 -21.30
N PRO A 197 8.42 7.60 -20.18
CA PRO A 197 9.46 6.62 -19.88
C PRO A 197 8.90 5.21 -19.76
N GLU A 198 9.02 4.51 -20.89
CA GLU A 198 9.33 3.10 -21.00
C GLU A 198 10.19 2.61 -19.82
N THR A 199 9.79 1.46 -19.28
CA THR A 199 10.63 0.27 -18.99
C THR A 199 12.14 0.52 -18.92
N ASP A 200 12.76 0.27 -17.76
CA ASP A 200 13.97 -0.57 -17.70
C ASP A 200 14.40 -0.92 -16.25
N ASP A 201 14.78 -2.19 -16.13
CA ASP A 201 15.76 -2.83 -15.23
C ASP A 201 15.56 -2.82 -13.70
N TYR A 202 15.21 -4.02 -13.19
CA TYR A 202 15.35 -4.41 -11.79
C TYR A 202 16.62 -5.24 -11.60
N GLU A 203 17.56 -4.76 -10.77
CA GLU A 203 18.66 -5.60 -10.26
C GLU A 203 18.17 -6.47 -9.10
N VAL A 204 18.43 -7.77 -9.21
CA VAL A 204 18.17 -8.76 -8.16
C VAL A 204 19.30 -8.67 -7.13
N VAL A 205 19.00 -8.12 -5.95
CA VAL A 205 19.91 -8.24 -4.80
C VAL A 205 19.65 -9.58 -4.12
N THR A 206 20.54 -10.54 -4.35
CA THR A 206 20.59 -11.82 -3.65
C THR A 206 20.84 -11.60 -2.15
N PRO A 207 20.13 -12.26 -1.22
CA PRO A 207 20.44 -12.14 0.19
C PRO A 207 21.79 -12.78 0.52
N LEU A 208 22.62 -12.06 1.28
CA LEU A 208 23.82 -12.57 1.92
C LEU A 208 23.43 -13.71 2.88
N THR A 209 23.93 -14.91 2.62
CA THR A 209 23.88 -16.03 3.57
C THR A 209 24.99 -15.84 4.61
N ALA A 210 24.65 -16.03 5.89
CA ALA A 210 25.59 -16.41 6.94
C ALA A 210 25.52 -17.91 7.17
#